data_AF-A0A5M3XHJ0-F1
#
_entry.id   AF-A0A5M3XHJ0-F1
#
_cell.length_a   1.000
_cell.length_b   1.000
_cell.length_c   1.000
_cell.angle_alpha   90.00
_cell.angle_beta   90.00
_cell.angle_gamma   90.00
#
_symmetry.space_group_name_H-M   'P 1'
#
loop_
_entity.id
_entity.type
_entity.pdbx_description
1 polymer ?
#
loop_
_entity_poly.entity_id
_entity_poly.type
_entity_poly.pdbx_seq_one_letter_code
_entity_poly.pdbx_strand_id
1 'polypeptide(L)'
;MKLLSSVRSDGADLAHLAAELDIPTIAGLQHQGDVSVIPAAMASEDHQHPMTRVPAAGVAVVRGEAGGHTHLLLASGDVRYDARDGAADDITLGSLKVGDGATAWLDHPEHGNTGIAPGRYVLRRKRELAPPVIDPETRRKREQARKEARKQATRAQAAREQAAREQAWSATVRFVAD
;
A
#
# COMPACT_ATOMS: atom_id res chain seq x y z
N MET A 1 -37.47 6.23 3.61
CA MET A 1 -36.61 5.95 4.78
C MET A 1 -35.85 7.22 5.12
N LYS A 2 -36.12 7.80 6.29
CA LYS A 2 -35.41 8.98 6.82
C LYS A 2 -34.24 8.45 7.66
N LEU A 3 -33.01 8.60 7.19
CA LEU A 3 -31.83 8.35 8.02
C LEU A 3 -31.70 9.54 8.98
N LEU A 4 -32.10 9.33 10.24
CA LEU A 4 -31.81 10.25 11.33
C LEU A 4 -30.39 9.94 11.82
N SER A 5 -29.38 10.62 11.25
CA SER A 5 -28.05 10.67 11.85
C SER A 5 -28.02 11.81 12.87
N SER A 6 -28.41 11.51 14.11
CA SER A 6 -28.17 12.41 15.24
C SER A 6 -27.63 11.62 16.44
N VAL A 7 -26.41 11.11 16.31
CA VAL A 7 -25.63 10.75 17.50
C VAL A 7 -24.79 11.98 17.84
N ARG A 8 -25.29 12.78 18.79
CA ARG A 8 -24.44 13.71 19.53
C ARG A 8 -23.90 12.92 20.72
N SER A 9 -22.64 12.53 20.65
CA SER A 9 -21.91 12.08 21.84
C SER A 9 -21.48 13.32 22.62
N ASP A 10 -21.60 13.25 23.95
CA ASP A 10 -21.19 14.28 24.91
C ASP A 10 -19.70 14.15 25.30
N GLY A 11 -18.92 13.40 24.52
CA GLY A 11 -17.47 13.25 24.68
C GLY A 11 -17.05 12.36 25.85
N ALA A 12 -17.86 12.26 26.91
CA ALA A 12 -17.60 11.41 28.07
C ALA A 12 -17.75 9.91 27.72
N ASP A 13 -18.77 9.55 26.95
CA ASP A 13 -18.97 8.16 26.48
C ASP A 13 -17.87 7.70 25.51
N LEU A 14 -17.40 8.63 24.66
CA LEU A 14 -16.27 8.38 23.75
C LEU A 14 -14.91 8.37 24.46
N ALA A 15 -14.77 8.99 25.63
CA ALA A 15 -13.51 9.01 26.36
C ALA A 15 -13.11 7.62 26.83
N HIS A 16 -14.07 6.79 27.27
CA HIS A 16 -13.79 5.40 27.64
C HIS A 16 -13.45 4.53 26.40
N LEU A 17 -14.15 4.74 25.28
CA LEU A 17 -13.86 4.09 23.99
C LEU A 17 -12.49 4.50 23.43
N ALA A 18 -12.09 5.76 23.61
CA ALA A 18 -10.77 6.26 23.24
C ALA A 18 -9.66 5.70 24.14
N ALA A 19 -9.95 5.44 25.42
CA ALA A 19 -9.02 4.81 26.36
C ALA A 19 -8.82 3.31 26.10
N GLU A 20 -9.81 2.65 25.47
CA GLU A 20 -9.78 1.22 25.13
C GLU A 20 -9.43 0.93 23.67
N LEU A 21 -9.18 1.95 22.85
CA LEU A 21 -8.86 1.76 21.44
C LEU A 21 -7.41 1.32 21.27
N ASP A 22 -7.19 0.03 21.01
CA ASP A 22 -5.90 -0.48 20.59
C ASP A 22 -5.64 -0.07 19.12
N ILE A 23 -4.81 0.96 18.93
CA ILE A 23 -4.44 1.43 17.60
C ILE A 23 -3.27 0.58 17.10
N PRO A 24 -3.39 -0.10 15.95
CA PRO A 24 -2.35 -1.00 15.48
C PRO A 24 -1.05 -0.24 15.21
N THR A 25 0.05 -0.83 15.68
CA THR A 25 1.41 -0.37 15.41
C THR A 25 2.07 -1.32 14.42
N ILE A 26 2.40 -0.80 13.23
CA ILE A 26 2.85 -1.60 12.08
C ILE A 26 4.34 -1.37 11.82
N ALA A 27 5.10 -2.46 11.69
CA ALA A 27 6.54 -2.42 11.35
C ALA A 27 6.83 -2.57 9.84
N GLY A 28 5.84 -3.02 9.08
CA GLY A 28 5.96 -3.30 7.65
C GLY A 28 5.61 -2.11 6.74
N LEU A 29 5.59 -2.38 5.44
CA LEU A 29 5.03 -1.45 4.46
C LEU A 29 3.57 -1.13 4.80
N GLN A 30 3.25 0.15 4.88
CA GLN A 30 1.89 0.61 5.15
C GLN A 30 1.57 1.92 4.43
N HIS A 31 0.28 2.22 4.33
CA HIS A 31 -0.22 3.40 3.65
C HIS A 31 -1.40 4.00 4.39
N GLN A 32 -1.45 5.34 4.44
CA GLN A 32 -2.60 6.10 4.92
C GLN A 32 -2.81 7.27 3.98
N GLY A 33 -3.99 7.36 3.35
CA GLY A 33 -4.29 8.40 2.36
C GLY A 33 -3.18 8.51 1.31
N ASP A 34 -2.54 9.67 1.28
CA ASP A 34 -1.46 10.05 0.36
C ASP A 34 -0.06 9.67 0.86
N VAL A 35 0.09 9.10 2.05
CA VAL A 35 1.39 8.77 2.64
C VAL A 35 1.63 7.27 2.59
N SER A 36 2.85 6.91 2.21
CA SER A 36 3.40 5.57 2.28
C SER A 36 4.54 5.56 3.28
N VAL A 37 4.52 4.63 4.23
CA VAL A 37 5.61 4.38 5.18
C VAL A 37 6.30 3.10 4.75
N ILE A 38 7.54 3.23 4.28
CA ILE A 38 8.28 2.16 3.64
C ILE A 38 9.47 1.81 4.54
N PRO A 39 9.61 0.56 5.02
CA PRO A 39 10.81 0.15 5.73
C PRO A 39 12.06 0.46 4.90
N ALA A 40 13.09 1.03 5.52
CA ALA A 40 14.29 1.45 4.80
C ALA A 40 14.98 0.30 4.05
N ALA A 41 14.86 -0.94 4.54
CA ALA A 41 15.37 -2.14 3.86
C ALA A 41 14.65 -2.46 2.54
N MET A 42 13.46 -1.92 2.32
CA MET A 42 12.69 -2.05 1.07
C MET A 42 12.87 -0.85 0.13
N ALA A 43 13.48 0.24 0.61
CA ALA A 43 13.75 1.40 -0.21
C ALA A 43 15.00 1.16 -1.05
N SER A 44 14.95 1.53 -2.33
CA SER A 44 16.08 1.41 -3.27
C SER A 44 17.12 2.51 -3.11
N GLU A 45 16.81 3.58 -2.39
CA GLU A 45 17.69 4.73 -2.17
C GLU A 45 18.30 4.70 -0.76
N ASP A 46 19.57 5.11 -0.67
CA ASP A 46 20.23 5.34 0.61
C ASP A 46 19.71 6.65 1.22
N HIS A 47 18.76 6.52 2.14
CA HIS A 47 18.23 7.66 2.88
C HIS A 47 19.08 7.96 4.11
N GLN A 48 19.37 9.25 4.31
CA GLN A 48 20.13 9.74 5.45
C GLN A 48 19.47 9.32 6.77
N HIS A 49 20.30 9.07 7.78
CA HIS A 49 19.84 8.77 9.12
C HIS A 49 19.24 10.04 9.75
N PRO A 50 17.94 10.06 10.10
CA PRO A 50 17.31 11.29 10.56
C PRO A 50 17.79 11.68 11.96
N MET A 51 18.03 12.97 12.16
CA MET A 51 18.58 13.51 13.41
C MET A 51 17.60 14.41 14.16
N THR A 52 16.65 15.05 13.47
CA THR A 52 15.73 16.01 14.09
C THR A 52 14.61 15.30 14.83
N ARG A 53 14.39 15.64 16.11
CA ARG A 53 13.26 15.10 16.88
C ARG A 53 11.94 15.64 16.35
N VAL A 54 10.93 14.77 16.27
CA VAL A 54 9.54 15.20 16.03
C VAL A 54 9.06 15.99 17.26
N PRO A 55 8.62 17.25 17.10
CA PRO A 55 8.12 18.05 18.23
C PRO A 55 6.77 17.52 18.72
N ALA A 56 6.38 17.90 19.95
CA ALA A 56 5.10 17.49 20.53
C ALA A 56 3.88 17.94 19.70
N ALA A 57 4.00 19.06 18.98
CA ALA A 57 2.97 19.54 18.06
C ALA A 57 2.87 18.74 16.75
N GLY A 58 3.82 17.82 16.51
CA GLY A 58 3.92 17.03 15.29
C GLY A 58 4.55 17.75 14.09
N VAL A 59 4.74 17.00 13.01
CA VAL A 59 5.24 17.48 11.72
C VAL A 59 4.21 17.19 10.64
N ALA A 60 3.75 18.21 9.92
CA ALA A 60 2.92 18.01 8.74
C ALA A 60 3.76 17.43 7.59
N VAL A 61 3.70 16.11 7.38
CA VAL A 61 4.47 15.41 6.33
C VAL A 61 3.82 15.57 4.95
N VAL A 62 2.50 15.76 4.91
CA VAL A 62 1.76 16.25 3.76
C VAL A 62 0.93 17.42 4.23
N ARG A 63 0.94 18.53 3.48
CA ARG A 63 0.07 19.69 3.73
C ARG A 63 -1.05 19.70 2.69
N GLY A 64 -2.30 19.70 3.17
CA GLY A 64 -3.47 19.95 2.31
C GLY A 64 -3.76 21.45 2.17
N GLU A 65 -4.44 21.85 1.10
CA GLU A 65 -5.07 23.16 1.04
C GLU A 65 -6.08 23.30 2.20
N ALA A 66 -6.05 24.45 2.89
CA ALA A 66 -6.86 24.73 4.08
C ALA A 66 -6.77 23.67 5.21
N GLY A 67 -5.72 22.84 5.24
CA GLY A 67 -5.49 21.86 6.29
C GLY A 67 -6.23 20.52 6.13
N GLY A 68 -7.22 20.42 5.24
CA GLY A 68 -8.12 19.26 5.11
C GLY A 68 -7.46 17.94 4.69
N HIS A 69 -6.29 18.00 4.04
CA HIS A 69 -5.51 16.80 3.63
C HIS A 69 -4.18 16.67 4.37
N THR A 70 -4.07 17.32 5.54
CA THR A 70 -2.81 17.32 6.31
C THR A 70 -2.61 15.98 6.98
N HIS A 71 -1.51 15.31 6.65
CA HIS A 71 -1.07 14.13 7.37
C HIS A 71 -0.05 14.58 8.42
N LEU A 72 -0.38 14.34 9.69
CA LEU A 72 0.43 14.79 10.82
C LEU A 72 1.22 13.62 11.39
N LEU A 73 2.54 13.76 11.43
CA LEU A 73 3.44 12.84 12.11
C LEU A 73 3.62 13.27 13.56
N LEU A 74 3.21 12.43 14.49
CA LEU A 74 3.33 12.63 15.93
C LEU A 74 4.31 11.61 16.53
N ALA A 75 4.74 11.87 17.76
CA ALA A 75 5.73 11.06 18.45
C ALA A 75 5.33 10.69 19.87
N SER A 76 5.49 9.42 20.20
CA SER A 76 5.55 8.91 21.58
C SER A 76 6.93 8.28 21.79
N GLY A 77 7.83 8.94 22.52
CA GLY A 77 9.21 8.50 22.74
C GLY A 77 10.23 9.09 21.75
N ASP A 78 11.36 8.38 21.52
CA ASP A 78 12.42 8.84 20.60
C ASP A 78 12.03 8.59 19.14
N VAL A 79 11.40 9.61 18.53
CA VAL A 79 11.06 9.62 17.11
C VAL A 79 11.77 10.80 16.44
N ARG A 80 12.45 10.50 15.34
CA ARG A 80 13.21 11.49 14.56
C ARG A 80 12.81 11.48 13.11
N TYR A 81 12.64 12.66 12.55
CA TYR A 81 12.21 12.85 11.17
C TYR A 81 12.96 14.03 10.55
N ASP A 82 13.61 13.78 9.43
CA ASP A 82 14.20 14.83 8.60
C ASP A 82 13.42 14.86 7.28
N ALA A 83 12.81 16.02 7.00
CA ALA A 83 12.13 16.27 5.74
C ALA A 83 13.15 16.32 4.60
N ARG A 84 12.73 15.87 3.41
CA ARG A 84 13.51 16.00 2.18
C ARG A 84 12.87 17.08 1.31
N ASP A 85 13.65 18.10 1.00
CA ASP A 85 13.29 19.06 -0.05
C ASP A 85 13.74 18.47 -1.40
N GLY A 86 12.87 17.64 -1.98
CA GLY A 86 13.10 17.00 -3.26
C GLY A 86 12.78 17.92 -4.46
N ALA A 87 13.25 17.54 -5.65
CA ALA A 87 12.81 18.16 -6.90
C ALA A 87 11.29 17.98 -7.10
N ALA A 88 10.69 18.75 -8.01
CA ALA A 88 9.23 18.76 -8.20
C ALA A 88 8.61 17.39 -8.51
N ASP A 89 9.41 16.42 -8.98
CA ASP A 89 9.02 15.05 -9.28
C ASP A 89 9.42 14.02 -8.19
N ASP A 90 10.20 14.42 -7.18
CA ASP A 90 10.52 13.57 -6.05
C ASP A 90 9.31 13.51 -5.10
N ILE A 91 8.76 12.29 -4.97
CA ILE A 91 7.64 12.02 -4.08
C ILE A 91 8.11 11.64 -2.68
N THR A 92 9.42 11.65 -2.40
CA THR A 92 9.98 11.36 -1.08
C THR A 92 9.75 12.55 -0.15
N LEU A 93 9.08 12.30 0.98
CA LEU A 93 8.77 13.31 1.99
C LEU A 93 9.92 13.48 2.98
N GLY A 94 10.59 12.38 3.35
CA GLY A 94 11.67 12.40 4.33
C GLY A 94 12.01 11.01 4.89
N SER A 95 13.00 10.98 5.79
CA SER A 95 13.43 9.78 6.50
C SER A 95 12.95 9.81 7.95
N LEU A 96 12.50 8.65 8.45
CA LEU A 96 11.97 8.47 9.80
C LEU A 96 12.76 7.41 10.55
N LYS A 97 13.10 7.69 11.81
CA LYS A 97 13.62 6.71 12.78
C LYS A 97 12.68 6.69 13.97
N VAL A 98 12.18 5.50 14.27
CA VAL A 98 11.47 5.20 15.52
C VAL A 98 12.43 4.39 16.39
N GLY A 99 12.72 4.90 17.59
CA GLY A 99 13.57 4.26 18.59
C GLY A 99 12.88 3.07 19.26
N ASP A 100 13.64 2.30 20.02
CA ASP A 100 13.11 1.16 20.76
C ASP A 100 12.17 1.64 21.87
N GLY A 101 11.02 0.99 22.02
CA GLY A 101 9.95 1.42 22.95
C GLY A 101 9.23 2.71 22.56
N ALA A 102 9.54 3.30 21.40
CA ALA A 102 8.85 4.45 20.85
C ALA A 102 7.84 4.05 19.78
N THR A 103 6.87 4.93 19.54
CA THR A 103 5.87 4.81 18.47
C THR A 103 5.74 6.15 17.77
N ALA A 104 5.85 6.17 16.45
CA ALA A 104 5.40 7.32 15.67
C ALA A 104 3.95 7.11 15.25
N TRP A 105 3.16 8.17 15.24
CA TRP A 105 1.76 8.11 14.82
C TRP A 105 1.56 8.94 13.57
N LEU A 106 0.83 8.38 12.61
CA LEU A 106 0.35 9.12 11.46
C LEU A 106 -1.15 9.38 11.67
N ASP A 107 -1.47 10.65 11.88
CA ASP A 107 -2.83 11.13 12.14
C ASP A 107 -3.39 11.80 10.88
N HIS A 108 -4.60 11.42 10.52
CA HIS A 108 -5.40 12.10 9.50
C HIS A 108 -6.88 12.02 9.88
N PRO A 109 -7.66 13.13 9.84
CA PRO A 109 -9.06 13.13 10.26
C PRO A 109 -9.94 12.08 9.58
N GLU A 110 -9.68 11.77 8.31
CA GLU A 110 -10.45 10.78 7.54
C GLU A 110 -10.04 9.32 7.79
N HIS A 111 -8.85 9.08 8.33
CA HIS A 111 -8.26 7.74 8.44
C HIS A 111 -7.93 7.36 9.89
N GLY A 112 -8.11 8.27 10.84
CA GLY A 112 -7.72 8.09 12.22
C GLY A 112 -6.21 8.03 12.39
N ASN A 113 -5.77 7.33 13.44
CA ASN A 113 -4.37 7.14 13.75
C ASN A 113 -3.87 5.77 13.27
N THR A 114 -2.63 5.72 12.82
CA THR A 114 -1.92 4.45 12.59
C THR A 114 -0.53 4.54 13.19
N GLY A 115 -0.15 3.53 13.98
CA GLY A 115 1.15 3.46 14.64
C GLY A 115 2.23 2.92 13.72
N ILE A 116 3.44 3.45 13.88
CA ILE A 116 4.65 3.01 13.19
C ILE A 116 5.60 2.45 14.26
N ALA A 117 5.93 1.17 14.13
CA ALA A 117 6.76 0.45 15.10
C ALA A 117 8.22 0.93 15.08
N PRO A 118 9.03 0.59 16.11
CA PRO A 118 10.48 0.80 16.09
C PRO A 118 11.13 0.33 14.79
N GLY A 119 11.97 1.18 14.19
CA GLY A 119 12.55 0.89 12.87
C GLY A 119 13.02 2.13 12.13
N ARG A 120 13.58 1.93 10.93
CA ARG A 120 13.94 3.00 9.98
C ARG A 120 12.99 2.93 8.80
N TYR A 121 12.48 4.09 8.38
CA TYR A 121 11.49 4.20 7.32
C TYR A 121 11.77 5.39 6.42
N VAL A 122 11.16 5.32 5.25
CA VAL A 122 11.09 6.38 4.26
C VAL A 122 9.62 6.72 4.08
N LEU A 123 9.31 8.00 4.20
CA LEU A 123 7.96 8.50 3.95
C LEU A 123 7.90 8.98 2.51
N ARG A 124 6.89 8.54 1.77
CA ARG A 124 6.66 8.96 0.38
C ARG A 124 5.21 9.36 0.15
N ARG A 125 4.99 10.35 -0.70
CA ARG A 125 3.69 10.72 -1.24
C ARG A 125 3.23 9.67 -2.25
N LYS A 126 1.93 9.39 -2.30
CA LYS A 126 1.31 8.71 -3.44
C LYS A 126 1.15 9.69 -4.58
N ARG A 127 1.38 9.22 -5.80
CA ARG A 127 1.11 9.97 -7.02
C ARG A 127 0.20 9.12 -7.89
N GLU A 128 -0.86 9.72 -8.40
CA GLU A 128 -1.62 9.11 -9.47
C GLU A 128 -0.74 9.03 -10.71
N LEU A 129 -0.46 7.81 -11.17
CA LEU A 129 0.17 7.63 -12.47
C LEU A 129 -0.94 7.77 -13.51
N ALA A 130 -0.89 8.81 -14.35
CA ALA A 130 -1.68 8.79 -15.57
C ALA A 130 -1.33 7.48 -16.31
N PRO A 131 -2.32 6.68 -16.76
CA PRO A 131 -2.02 5.53 -17.57
C PRO A 131 -1.17 5.99 -18.74
N PRO A 132 -0.07 5.27 -19.07
CA PRO A 132 0.76 5.67 -20.19
C PRO A 132 -0.13 5.89 -21.40
N VAL A 133 0.12 6.96 -22.16
CA VAL A 133 -0.52 7.13 -23.46
C VAL A 133 -0.01 6.00 -24.34
N ILE A 134 -0.71 4.88 -24.31
CA ILE A 134 -0.41 3.74 -25.17
C ILE A 134 -0.86 4.17 -26.55
N ASP A 135 0.10 4.33 -27.45
CA ASP A 135 -0.16 4.52 -28.87
C ASP A 135 -1.24 3.51 -29.35
N PRO A 136 -2.29 3.95 -30.07
CA PRO A 136 -3.39 3.08 -30.48
C PRO A 136 -2.94 1.82 -31.23
N GLU A 137 -1.84 1.88 -31.98
CA GLU A 137 -1.29 0.74 -32.69
C GLU A 137 -0.69 -0.30 -31.73
N THR A 138 0.05 0.18 -30.74
CA THR A 138 0.62 -0.66 -29.65
C THR A 138 -0.48 -1.35 -28.86
N ARG A 139 -1.60 -0.67 -28.58
CA ARG A 139 -2.77 -1.26 -27.92
C ARG A 139 -3.38 -2.38 -28.77
N ARG A 140 -3.59 -2.14 -30.08
CA ARG A 140 -4.14 -3.15 -31.00
C ARG A 140 -3.24 -4.39 -31.11
N LYS A 141 -1.91 -4.19 -31.23
CA LYS A 141 -0.93 -5.29 -31.25
C LYS A 141 -0.99 -6.14 -29.99
N ARG A 142 -1.07 -5.50 -28.81
CA ARG A 142 -1.21 -6.23 -27.53
C ARG A 142 -2.52 -7.00 -27.43
N GLU A 143 -3.63 -6.42 -27.88
CA GLU A 143 -4.93 -7.10 -27.89
C GLU A 143 -4.95 -8.28 -28.86
N GLN A 144 -4.34 -8.15 -30.05
CA GLN A 144 -4.18 -9.25 -31.01
C GLN A 144 -3.32 -10.37 -30.42
N ALA A 145 -2.15 -10.05 -29.86
CA ALA A 145 -1.28 -11.04 -29.22
C ALA A 145 -2.00 -11.78 -28.08
N ARG A 146 -2.80 -11.09 -27.25
CA ARG A 146 -3.62 -11.72 -26.20
C ARG A 146 -4.67 -12.67 -26.77
N LYS A 147 -5.36 -12.27 -27.85
CA LYS A 147 -6.34 -13.13 -28.52
C LYS A 147 -5.69 -14.36 -29.14
N GLU A 148 -4.54 -14.20 -29.77
CA GLU A 148 -3.78 -15.31 -30.35
C GLU A 148 -3.27 -16.27 -29.29
N ALA A 149 -2.67 -15.75 -28.20
CA ALA A 149 -2.22 -16.57 -27.08
C ALA A 149 -3.37 -17.36 -26.46
N ARG A 150 -4.54 -16.74 -26.27
CA ARG A 150 -5.74 -17.44 -25.78
C ARG A 150 -6.19 -18.55 -26.74
N LYS A 151 -6.21 -18.27 -28.04
CA LYS A 151 -6.57 -19.26 -29.08
C LYS A 151 -5.58 -20.42 -29.12
N GLN A 152 -4.28 -20.14 -28.99
CA GLN A 152 -3.23 -21.15 -28.93
C GLN A 152 -3.36 -22.01 -27.68
N ALA A 153 -3.60 -21.41 -26.51
CA ALA A 153 -3.81 -22.14 -25.27
C ALA A 153 -5.02 -23.09 -25.36
N THR A 154 -6.14 -22.63 -25.91
CA THR A 154 -7.33 -23.49 -26.13
C THR A 154 -7.03 -24.65 -27.08
N ARG A 155 -6.30 -24.40 -28.18
CA ARG A 155 -5.89 -25.47 -29.11
C ARG A 155 -4.95 -26.48 -28.47
N ALA A 156 -3.96 -26.00 -27.69
CA ALA A 156 -3.02 -26.86 -26.99
C ALA A 156 -3.73 -27.73 -25.95
N GLN A 157 -4.72 -27.18 -25.24
CA GLN A 157 -5.56 -27.95 -24.32
C GLN A 157 -6.35 -29.04 -25.04
N ALA A 158 -7.03 -28.71 -26.14
CA ALA A 158 -7.78 -29.69 -26.92
C ALA A 158 -6.88 -30.82 -27.47
N ALA A 159 -5.68 -30.49 -27.92
CA ALA A 159 -4.71 -31.48 -28.38
C ALA A 159 -4.24 -32.42 -27.26
N ARG A 160 -4.01 -31.88 -26.05
CA ARG A 160 -3.67 -32.69 -24.86
C ARG A 160 -4.81 -33.63 -24.48
N GLU A 161 -6.05 -33.16 -24.50
CA GLU A 161 -7.24 -33.97 -24.22
C GLU A 161 -7.43 -35.08 -25.26
N GLN A 162 -7.19 -34.79 -26.54
CA GLN A 162 -7.25 -35.79 -27.60
C GLN A 162 -6.16 -36.86 -27.43
N ALA A 163 -4.90 -36.46 -27.18
CA ALA A 163 -3.81 -37.39 -26.95
C ALA A 163 -4.06 -38.28 -25.71
N ALA A 164 -4.63 -37.72 -24.65
CA ALA A 164 -5.02 -38.49 -23.46
C ALA A 164 -6.12 -39.52 -23.76
N ARG A 165 -7.12 -39.17 -24.60
CA ARG A 165 -8.16 -40.10 -25.06
C ARG A 165 -7.58 -41.23 -25.90
N GLU A 166 -6.67 -40.93 -26.82
CA GLU A 166 -5.99 -41.94 -27.66
C GLU A 166 -5.13 -42.89 -26.81
N GLN A 167 -4.40 -42.36 -25.81
CA GLN A 167 -3.63 -43.18 -24.87
C GLN A 167 -4.54 -44.09 -24.02
N ALA A 168 -5.65 -43.56 -23.49
CA ALA A 168 -6.62 -44.34 -22.72
C ALA A 168 -7.27 -45.44 -23.58
N TRP A 169 -7.59 -45.14 -24.83
CA TRP A 169 -8.10 -46.11 -25.79
C TRP A 169 -7.07 -47.21 -26.06
N SER A 170 -5.82 -46.85 -26.36
CA SER A 170 -4.74 -47.80 -26.62
C SER A 170 -4.45 -48.71 -25.41
N ALA A 171 -4.49 -48.16 -24.19
CA ALA A 171 -4.34 -48.92 -22.95
C ALA A 171 -5.50 -49.91 -22.74
N THR A 172 -6.73 -49.50 -23.05
CA THR A 172 -7.92 -50.37 -22.96
C THR A 172 -7.85 -51.53 -23.95
N VAL A 173 -7.44 -51.28 -25.20
CA VAL A 173 -7.29 -52.32 -26.23
C VAL A 173 -6.21 -53.34 -25.86
N ARG A 174 -5.11 -52.91 -25.24
CA ARG A 174 -4.07 -53.83 -24.74
C ARG A 174 -4.59 -54.76 -23.64
N PHE A 175 -5.46 -54.29 -22.76
CA PHE A 175 -5.98 -55.07 -21.63
C PHE A 175 -6.97 -56.19 -22.04
N VAL A 176 -7.51 -56.16 -23.27
CA VAL A 176 -8.45 -57.17 -23.78
C VAL A 176 -7.73 -58.27 -24.57
N ALA A 177 -6.44 -58.11 -24.85
CA ALA A 177 -5.64 -59.02 -25.66
C ALA A 177 -4.70 -59.95 -24.86
N ASP A 178 -4.65 -59.80 -23.53
CA ASP A 178 -3.98 -60.70 -22.57
C ASP A 178 -5.02 -61.59 -21.87
#